data_AF-A0A9X2CGX4-F1
#
_entry.id   AF-A0A9X2CGX4-F1
#
_cell.length_a   1.000
_cell.length_b   1.000
_cell.length_c   1.000
_cell.angle_alpha   90.00
_cell.angle_beta   90.00
_cell.angle_gamma   90.00
#
_symmetry.space_group_name_H-M   'P 1'
#
loop_
_entity.id
_entity.type
_entity.pdbx_description
1 polymer ?
#
loop_
_entity_poly.entity_id
_entity_poly.type
_entity_poly.pdbx_seq_one_letter_code
_entity_poly.pdbx_strand_id
1 'polypeptide(L)'
;MLERFFKLSAHKTNVSTEIIAGITTFMTMVYIVFVNPQILSAAGMDASAVFVVTCMISAIGCIAMGLIANLPIALAPAMGLNAFFAFSVVVGMGVSWQIGMGTIFWGAVCFAIVSLLGIRSWILTNIPKCLRIGIPSGIGLLIAMVGFSNAGIVVASPATMITVGDLSSLECVLGALGFFIIVILASRGIHSAVLISIAVVTAIAALMGDIEYTGIVSMPPSISNTFGELDLAGSLDVALMGVIFSFALVSLFDSSGTMIGVTEKCGFTDKRGRFPRMKQALMTDSATSVVGAYMGTSTVTAYIESSAGVAAGGRTGLTAIVAGLLFILVIFFSPLAAMVPGYAVAGALVYVGILMSSELAKIDGKDLTESAPAFITAVMMPFTFSITEGVAAGFITYCVLKAGTNRWREIHPGVAIVALLFIIKFAFVDGH
;
A
#
# COMPACT_ATOMS: atom_id res chain seq x y z
N MET A 1 17.33 -26.97 14.18
CA MET A 1 16.23 -26.14 14.73
C MET A 1 15.40 -25.49 13.63
N LEU A 2 16.00 -24.76 12.68
CA LEU A 2 15.31 -24.14 11.53
C LEU A 2 14.50 -25.16 10.69
N GLU A 3 15.09 -26.31 10.36
CA GLU A 3 14.41 -27.39 9.63
C GLU A 3 13.11 -27.84 10.31
N ARG A 4 13.11 -27.96 11.64
CA ARG A 4 11.97 -28.46 12.41
C ARG A 4 10.85 -27.42 12.54
N PHE A 5 11.20 -26.14 12.61
CA PHE A 5 10.24 -25.04 12.77
C PHE A 5 9.62 -24.64 11.43
N PHE A 6 10.46 -24.36 10.43
CA PHE A 6 10.01 -23.90 9.09
C PHE A 6 9.58 -25.06 8.18
N LYS A 7 9.97 -26.30 8.53
CA LYS A 7 9.71 -27.52 7.74
C LYS A 7 10.23 -27.37 6.30
N LEU A 8 11.50 -26.98 6.14
CA LEU A 8 12.07 -26.59 4.84
C LEU A 8 11.98 -27.74 3.83
N SER A 9 12.29 -28.98 4.24
CA SER A 9 12.18 -30.17 3.39
C SER A 9 10.74 -30.44 2.95
N ALA A 10 9.75 -30.21 3.83
CA ALA A 10 8.33 -30.37 3.49
C ALA A 10 7.85 -29.33 2.46
N HIS A 11 8.47 -28.15 2.47
CA HIS A 11 8.22 -27.07 1.51
C HIS A 11 9.16 -27.12 0.30
N LYS A 12 9.98 -28.18 0.16
CA LYS A 12 10.95 -28.37 -0.94
C LYS A 12 11.93 -27.20 -1.11
N THR A 13 12.39 -26.63 0.00
CA THR A 13 13.34 -25.50 0.03
C THR A 13 14.51 -25.77 0.97
N ASN A 14 15.52 -24.90 0.96
CA ASN A 14 16.67 -24.94 1.86
C ASN A 14 17.03 -23.53 2.38
N VAL A 15 17.88 -23.46 3.40
CA VAL A 15 18.24 -22.19 4.06
C VAL A 15 18.82 -21.17 3.08
N SER A 16 19.72 -21.58 2.18
CA SER A 16 20.33 -20.68 1.19
C SER A 16 19.29 -20.08 0.25
N THR A 17 18.32 -20.89 -0.19
CA THR A 17 17.23 -20.44 -1.06
C THR A 17 16.34 -19.44 -0.35
N GLU A 18 15.99 -19.70 0.91
CA GLU A 18 15.18 -18.76 1.72
C GLU A 18 15.90 -17.44 1.99
N ILE A 19 17.22 -17.46 2.20
CA ILE A 19 18.01 -16.22 2.36
C ILE A 19 18.02 -15.41 1.06
N ILE A 20 18.28 -16.05 -0.07
CA ILE A 20 18.27 -15.38 -1.38
C ILE A 20 16.87 -14.84 -1.69
N ALA A 21 15.82 -15.62 -1.41
CA ALA A 21 14.44 -15.17 -1.55
C ALA A 21 14.13 -13.97 -0.65
N GLY A 22 14.59 -13.98 0.61
CA GLY A 22 14.39 -12.88 1.54
C GLY A 22 15.09 -11.60 1.09
N ILE A 23 16.34 -11.71 0.62
CA ILE A 23 17.08 -10.58 0.00
C ILE A 23 16.34 -10.08 -1.24
N THR A 24 15.84 -10.98 -2.08
CA THR A 24 15.12 -10.62 -3.31
C THR A 24 13.83 -9.86 -2.99
N THR A 25 13.02 -10.37 -2.04
CA THR A 25 11.82 -9.68 -1.55
C THR A 25 12.17 -8.30 -1.00
N PHE A 26 13.20 -8.21 -0.16
CA PHE A 26 13.65 -6.95 0.39
C PHE A 26 14.05 -5.96 -0.72
N MET A 27 14.86 -6.38 -1.70
CA MET A 27 15.28 -5.51 -2.81
C MET A 27 14.11 -5.01 -3.67
N THR A 28 13.04 -5.80 -3.78
CA THR A 28 11.83 -5.36 -4.50
C THR A 28 10.98 -4.37 -3.72
N MET A 29 11.04 -4.36 -2.38
CA MET A 29 10.18 -3.51 -1.54
C MET A 29 10.91 -2.37 -0.83
N VAL A 30 12.24 -2.37 -0.79
CA VAL A 30 13.05 -1.39 -0.04
C VAL A 30 12.79 0.06 -0.47
N TYR A 31 12.22 0.27 -1.65
CA TYR A 31 11.78 1.60 -2.09
C TYR A 31 10.83 2.27 -1.09
N ILE A 32 10.06 1.50 -0.29
CA ILE A 32 9.15 2.03 0.72
C ILE A 32 9.84 2.93 1.74
N VAL A 33 11.13 2.66 1.98
CA VAL A 33 11.97 3.40 2.90
C VAL A 33 12.19 4.85 2.44
N PHE A 34 12.11 5.10 1.12
CA PHE A 34 12.20 6.45 0.56
C PHE A 34 10.82 7.02 0.27
N VAL A 35 9.91 6.19 -0.24
CA VAL A 35 8.57 6.63 -0.64
C VAL A 35 7.69 7.00 0.55
N ASN A 36 7.66 6.19 1.61
CA ASN A 36 6.75 6.43 2.73
C ASN A 36 7.07 7.74 3.47
N PRO A 37 8.35 8.05 3.81
CA PRO A 37 8.70 9.35 4.38
C PRO A 37 8.26 10.52 3.51
N GLN A 38 8.44 10.44 2.19
CA GLN A 38 8.02 11.52 1.30
C GLN A 38 6.51 11.72 1.31
N ILE A 39 5.72 10.64 1.25
CA ILE A 39 4.25 10.75 1.31
C ILE A 39 3.80 11.31 2.66
N LEU A 40 4.28 10.77 3.77
CA LEU A 40 3.82 11.19 5.10
C LEU A 40 4.37 12.58 5.51
N SER A 41 5.52 13.00 4.97
CA SER A 41 6.04 14.36 5.16
C SER A 41 5.16 15.42 4.49
N ALA A 42 4.48 15.08 3.41
CA ALA A 42 3.49 15.98 2.79
C ALA A 42 2.28 16.26 3.70
N ALA A 43 2.01 15.38 4.68
CA ALA A 43 1.04 15.59 5.75
C ALA A 43 1.59 16.37 6.96
N GLY A 44 2.85 16.80 6.91
CA GLY A 44 3.51 17.54 8.00
C GLY A 44 4.22 16.67 9.04
N MET A 45 4.44 15.38 8.75
CA MET A 45 5.20 14.49 9.62
C MET A 45 6.71 14.63 9.41
N ASP A 46 7.51 14.36 10.44
CA ASP A 46 8.97 14.34 10.31
C ASP A 46 9.43 13.13 9.47
N ALA A 47 10.05 13.40 8.33
CA ALA A 47 10.47 12.37 7.38
C ALA A 47 11.50 11.38 7.98
N SER A 48 12.40 11.87 8.84
CA SER A 48 13.44 11.04 9.46
C SER A 48 12.85 10.06 10.47
N ALA A 49 11.91 10.53 11.30
CA ALA A 49 11.18 9.70 12.24
C ALA A 49 10.30 8.67 11.50
N VAL A 50 9.58 9.08 10.45
CA VAL A 50 8.79 8.18 9.61
C VAL A 50 9.65 7.10 8.95
N PHE A 51 10.85 7.44 8.48
CA PHE A 51 11.80 6.47 7.93
C PHE A 51 12.13 5.36 8.95
N VAL A 52 12.46 5.75 10.19
CA VAL A 52 12.81 4.80 11.25
C VAL A 52 11.59 3.94 11.62
N VAL A 53 10.43 4.56 11.82
CA VAL A 53 9.18 3.84 12.14
C VAL A 53 8.81 2.86 11.04
N THR A 54 8.93 3.26 9.77
CA THR A 54 8.68 2.41 8.60
C THR A 54 9.55 1.17 8.61
N CYS A 55 10.85 1.32 8.87
CA CYS A 55 11.77 0.19 8.94
C CYS A 55 11.48 -0.70 10.16
N MET A 56 11.25 -0.12 11.33
CA MET A 56 10.96 -0.87 12.56
C MET A 56 9.68 -1.69 12.43
N ILE A 57 8.58 -1.10 11.96
CA ILE A 57 7.32 -1.81 11.85
C ILE A 57 7.34 -2.86 10.75
N SER A 58 8.05 -2.60 9.63
CA SER A 58 8.25 -3.60 8.58
C SER A 58 9.05 -4.77 9.10
N ALA A 59 10.09 -4.52 9.92
CA ALA A 59 10.85 -5.56 10.58
C ALA A 59 9.99 -6.40 11.54
N ILE A 60 9.24 -5.73 12.43
CA ILE A 60 8.32 -6.39 13.38
C ILE A 60 7.31 -7.25 12.63
N GLY A 61 6.66 -6.68 11.60
CA GLY A 61 5.67 -7.38 10.80
C GLY A 61 6.26 -8.59 10.07
N CYS A 62 7.35 -8.40 9.34
CA CYS A 62 8.02 -9.48 8.61
C CYS A 62 8.47 -10.63 9.53
N ILE A 63 9.08 -10.30 10.67
CA ILE A 63 9.53 -11.29 11.66
C ILE A 63 8.32 -12.01 12.27
N ALA A 64 7.27 -11.28 12.66
CA ALA A 64 6.05 -11.86 13.20
C ALA A 64 5.36 -12.78 12.18
N MET A 65 5.30 -12.39 10.91
CA MET A 65 4.71 -13.21 9.83
C MET A 65 5.50 -14.51 9.67
N GLY A 66 6.83 -14.42 9.70
CA GLY A 66 7.68 -15.59 9.59
C GLY A 66 7.59 -16.54 10.78
N LEU A 67 7.47 -16.01 12.01
CA LEU A 67 7.38 -16.83 13.23
C LEU A 67 5.97 -17.40 13.47
N ILE A 68 4.92 -16.61 13.25
CA ILE A 68 3.54 -16.97 13.59
C ILE A 68 2.88 -17.74 12.43
N ALA A 69 2.90 -17.17 11.24
CA ALA A 69 2.23 -17.74 10.07
C ALA A 69 3.14 -18.69 9.28
N ASN A 70 4.46 -18.57 9.40
CA ASN A 70 5.43 -19.35 8.61
C ASN A 70 5.19 -19.23 7.09
N LEU A 71 4.92 -18.01 6.61
CA LEU A 71 4.68 -17.73 5.19
C LEU A 71 5.75 -16.77 4.64
N PRO A 72 6.14 -16.91 3.36
CA PRO A 72 7.13 -16.06 2.70
C PRO A 72 6.50 -14.72 2.27
N ILE A 73 5.81 -14.04 3.19
CA ILE A 73 5.10 -12.80 2.95
C ILE A 73 5.76 -11.71 3.78
N ALA A 74 6.30 -10.69 3.12
CA ALA A 74 6.78 -9.50 3.79
C ALA A 74 5.62 -8.54 4.09
N LEU A 75 5.72 -7.87 5.23
CA LEU A 75 4.79 -6.87 5.71
C LEU A 75 5.48 -5.51 5.78
N ALA A 76 4.84 -4.47 5.28
CA ALA A 76 5.29 -3.08 5.37
C ALA A 76 4.10 -2.11 5.29
N PRO A 77 4.27 -0.80 5.58
CA PRO A 77 3.19 0.19 5.47
C PRO A 77 2.57 0.22 4.09
N ALA A 78 1.25 0.18 4.01
CA ALA A 78 0.54 0.04 2.74
C ALA A 78 0.60 1.32 1.92
N MET A 79 1.19 1.21 0.72
CA MET A 79 1.40 2.34 -0.19
C MET A 79 0.11 3.11 -0.50
N GLY A 80 -0.99 2.40 -0.76
CA GLY A 80 -2.29 3.02 -0.99
C GLY A 80 -2.86 3.78 0.21
N LEU A 81 -2.71 3.19 1.40
CA LEU A 81 -3.27 3.77 2.62
C LEU A 81 -2.41 4.93 3.14
N ASN A 82 -1.09 4.93 2.86
CA ASN A 82 -0.21 6.08 3.07
C ASN A 82 -0.68 7.30 2.25
N ALA A 83 -0.93 7.09 0.95
CA ALA A 83 -1.40 8.15 0.08
C ALA A 83 -2.80 8.64 0.49
N PHE A 84 -3.71 7.71 0.82
CA PHE A 84 -5.03 8.06 1.32
C PHE A 84 -4.96 8.97 2.56
N PHE A 85 -4.14 8.58 3.52
CA PHE A 85 -3.91 9.34 4.74
C PHE A 85 -3.37 10.74 4.45
N ALA A 86 -2.25 10.82 3.73
CA ALA A 86 -1.56 12.09 3.60
C ALA A 86 -2.37 13.08 2.76
N PHE A 87 -2.90 12.61 1.63
CA PHE A 87 -3.45 13.48 0.62
C PHE A 87 -4.96 13.69 0.74
N SER A 88 -5.73 12.63 1.01
CA SER A 88 -7.18 12.77 1.11
C SER A 88 -7.62 13.20 2.51
N VAL A 89 -7.04 12.61 3.57
CA VAL A 89 -7.46 12.88 4.94
C VAL A 89 -6.80 14.16 5.46
N VAL A 90 -5.47 14.16 5.61
CA VAL A 90 -4.76 15.28 6.23
C VAL A 90 -4.83 16.54 5.36
N VAL A 91 -4.34 16.46 4.11
CA VAL A 91 -4.32 17.61 3.20
C VAL A 91 -5.72 17.94 2.71
N GLY A 92 -6.47 16.95 2.22
CA GLY A 92 -7.78 17.16 1.60
C GLY A 92 -8.87 17.63 2.55
N MET A 93 -8.91 17.13 3.80
CA MET A 93 -9.90 17.56 4.81
C MET A 93 -9.37 18.65 5.75
N GLY A 94 -8.07 18.99 5.66
CA GLY A 94 -7.45 19.99 6.53
C GLY A 94 -7.38 19.58 8.01
N VAL A 95 -7.44 18.28 8.31
CA VAL A 95 -7.29 17.77 9.69
C VAL A 95 -5.82 17.58 10.03
N SER A 96 -5.47 17.64 11.32
CA SER A 96 -4.09 17.35 11.74
C SER A 96 -3.72 15.89 11.47
N TRP A 97 -2.43 15.63 11.21
CA TRP A 97 -1.95 14.27 10.96
C TRP A 97 -2.14 13.36 12.18
N GLN A 98 -2.13 13.92 13.40
CA GLN A 98 -2.42 13.20 14.65
C GLN A 98 -3.85 12.66 14.68
N ILE A 99 -4.83 13.48 14.28
CA ILE A 99 -6.24 13.06 14.15
C ILE A 99 -6.36 12.00 13.03
N GLY A 100 -5.72 12.24 11.89
CA GLY A 100 -5.69 11.27 10.79
C GLY A 100 -5.11 9.91 11.23
N MET A 101 -4.03 9.89 12.01
CA MET A 101 -3.43 8.66 12.53
C MET A 101 -4.36 7.95 13.52
N GLY A 102 -5.12 8.71 14.30
CA GLY A 102 -6.21 8.17 15.12
C GLY A 102 -7.26 7.43 14.28
N THR A 103 -7.64 7.97 13.11
CA THR A 103 -8.59 7.28 12.21
C THR A 103 -8.03 5.97 11.65
N ILE A 104 -6.72 5.94 11.33
CA ILE A 104 -6.03 4.72 10.91
C ILE A 104 -6.01 3.71 12.05
N PHE A 105 -5.69 4.15 13.27
CA PHE A 105 -5.65 3.29 14.45
C PHE A 105 -7.00 2.64 14.70
N TRP A 106 -8.08 3.41 14.73
CA TRP A 106 -9.43 2.86 14.90
C TRP A 106 -9.85 1.95 13.75
N GLY A 107 -9.45 2.29 12.51
CA GLY A 107 -9.67 1.43 11.34
C GLY A 107 -8.95 0.08 11.50
N ALA A 108 -7.69 0.10 11.93
CA ALA A 108 -6.89 -1.10 12.21
C ALA A 108 -7.44 -1.91 13.39
N VAL A 109 -7.92 -1.27 14.46
CA VAL A 109 -8.55 -1.93 15.61
C VAL A 109 -9.87 -2.59 15.21
N CYS A 110 -10.74 -1.87 14.50
CA CYS A 110 -11.97 -2.42 13.94
C CYS A 110 -11.65 -3.66 13.10
N PHE A 111 -10.62 -3.55 12.27
CA PHE A 111 -10.19 -4.63 11.40
C PHE A 111 -9.60 -5.84 12.15
N ALA A 112 -8.82 -5.60 13.22
CA ALA A 112 -8.33 -6.64 14.11
C ALA A 112 -9.49 -7.39 14.78
N ILE A 113 -10.52 -6.67 15.24
CA ILE A 113 -11.73 -7.27 15.83
C ILE A 113 -12.47 -8.12 14.80
N VAL A 114 -12.69 -7.60 13.58
CA VAL A 114 -13.34 -8.34 12.48
C VAL A 114 -12.56 -9.62 12.12
N SER A 115 -11.23 -9.57 12.17
CA SER A 115 -10.35 -10.72 11.96
C SER A 115 -10.44 -11.74 13.09
N LEU A 116 -10.51 -11.30 14.35
CA LEU A 116 -10.69 -12.15 15.53
C LEU A 116 -12.03 -12.87 15.52
N LEU A 117 -13.11 -12.17 15.14
CA LEU A 117 -14.48 -12.72 15.05
C LEU A 117 -14.66 -13.67 13.86
N GLY A 118 -13.66 -13.85 13.00
CA GLY A 118 -13.73 -14.74 11.83
C GLY A 118 -14.61 -14.21 10.69
N ILE A 119 -15.09 -12.96 10.78
CA ILE A 119 -15.95 -12.32 9.78
C ILE A 119 -15.15 -11.97 8.51
N ARG A 120 -13.82 -11.80 8.62
CA ARG A 120 -12.91 -11.48 7.49
C ARG A 120 -13.04 -12.44 6.30
N SER A 121 -13.10 -13.75 6.54
CA SER A 121 -13.27 -14.74 5.46
C SER A 121 -14.64 -14.65 4.78
N TRP A 122 -15.69 -14.35 5.56
CA TRP A 122 -17.04 -14.14 5.06
C TRP A 122 -17.11 -12.88 4.18
N ILE A 123 -16.49 -11.78 4.57
CA ILE A 123 -16.47 -10.56 3.75
C ILE A 123 -15.74 -10.82 2.42
N LEU A 124 -14.55 -11.44 2.46
CA LEU A 124 -13.76 -11.71 1.25
C LEU A 124 -14.45 -12.60 0.23
N THR A 125 -15.25 -13.56 0.70
CA THR A 125 -15.94 -14.51 -0.19
C THR A 125 -17.13 -13.86 -0.90
N ASN A 126 -17.68 -12.79 -0.34
CA ASN A 126 -18.95 -12.20 -0.78
C ASN A 126 -18.81 -10.91 -1.59
N ILE A 127 -17.58 -10.41 -1.79
CA ILE A 127 -17.37 -9.15 -2.50
C ILE A 127 -17.14 -9.39 -4.00
N PRO A 128 -17.86 -8.66 -4.87
CA PRO A 128 -17.75 -8.78 -6.31
C PRO A 128 -16.32 -8.68 -6.80
N LYS A 129 -16.00 -9.45 -7.83
CA LYS A 129 -14.67 -9.45 -8.44
C LYS A 129 -14.32 -8.05 -8.99
N CYS A 130 -15.31 -7.35 -9.56
CA CYS A 130 -15.13 -5.99 -10.08
C CYS A 130 -14.60 -5.01 -9.01
N LEU A 131 -15.16 -5.00 -7.80
CA LEU A 131 -14.72 -4.10 -6.73
C LEU A 131 -13.36 -4.51 -6.16
N ARG A 132 -13.11 -5.83 -6.04
CA ARG A 132 -11.80 -6.34 -5.61
C ARG A 132 -10.65 -5.96 -6.57
N ILE A 133 -10.96 -5.76 -7.85
CA ILE A 133 -9.99 -5.29 -8.86
C ILE A 133 -9.96 -3.76 -8.92
N GLY A 134 -11.13 -3.11 -8.95
CA GLY A 134 -11.27 -1.67 -9.13
C GLY A 134 -10.65 -0.86 -7.99
N ILE A 135 -10.80 -1.29 -6.74
CA ILE A 135 -10.27 -0.57 -5.57
C ILE A 135 -8.73 -0.47 -5.62
N PRO A 136 -7.95 -1.58 -5.70
CA PRO A 136 -6.50 -1.48 -5.85
C PRO A 136 -6.08 -0.71 -7.10
N SER A 137 -6.80 -0.88 -8.21
CA SER A 137 -6.48 -0.20 -9.47
C SER A 137 -6.63 1.32 -9.37
N GLY A 138 -7.68 1.81 -8.72
CA GLY A 138 -7.90 3.24 -8.51
C GLY A 138 -6.91 3.88 -7.56
N ILE A 139 -6.54 3.15 -6.50
CA ILE A 139 -5.46 3.54 -5.60
C ILE A 139 -4.15 3.67 -6.39
N GLY A 140 -3.85 2.70 -7.27
CA GLY A 140 -2.70 2.75 -8.16
C GLY A 140 -2.68 3.98 -9.07
N LEU A 141 -3.83 4.33 -9.68
CA LEU A 141 -3.96 5.52 -10.51
C LEU A 141 -3.76 6.81 -9.72
N LEU A 142 -4.28 6.89 -8.49
CA LEU A 142 -4.05 8.03 -7.60
C LEU A 142 -2.57 8.17 -7.23
N ILE A 143 -1.91 7.06 -6.87
CA ILE A 143 -0.45 7.06 -6.59
C ILE A 143 0.35 7.50 -7.82
N ALA A 144 -0.03 7.05 -9.02
CA ALA A 144 0.63 7.48 -10.25
C ALA A 144 0.45 8.98 -10.50
N MET A 145 -0.74 9.53 -10.26
CA MET A 145 -1.00 10.97 -10.34
C MET A 145 -0.10 11.76 -9.38
N VAL A 146 0.05 11.30 -8.13
CA VAL A 146 1.00 11.90 -7.17
C VAL A 146 2.44 11.79 -7.68
N GLY A 147 2.82 10.65 -8.26
CA GLY A 147 4.14 10.48 -8.89
C GLY A 147 4.40 11.50 -9.99
N PHE A 148 3.45 11.70 -10.90
CA PHE A 148 3.56 12.72 -11.94
C PHE A 148 3.59 14.14 -11.38
N SER A 149 2.87 14.41 -10.29
CA SER A 149 2.90 15.68 -9.57
C SER A 149 4.27 15.95 -8.94
N ASN A 150 4.87 14.95 -8.29
CA ASN A 150 6.20 15.05 -7.69
C ASN A 150 7.34 15.22 -8.72
N ALA A 151 7.12 14.79 -9.96
CA ALA A 151 8.03 15.05 -11.07
C ALA A 151 7.79 16.42 -11.74
N GLY A 152 6.79 17.20 -11.31
CA GLY A 152 6.42 18.45 -12.00
C GLY A 152 5.82 18.24 -13.40
N ILE A 153 5.45 17.02 -13.77
CA ILE A 153 4.83 16.70 -15.08
C ILE A 153 3.36 17.12 -15.06
N VAL A 154 2.67 16.86 -13.95
CA VAL A 154 1.25 17.14 -13.73
C VAL A 154 1.13 18.26 -12.70
N VAL A 155 0.55 19.39 -13.07
CA VAL A 155 0.39 20.55 -12.18
C VAL A 155 -1.05 21.04 -12.16
N ALA A 156 -1.46 21.66 -11.06
CA ALA A 156 -2.83 22.17 -10.90
C ALA A 156 -3.09 23.36 -11.85
N SER A 157 -4.29 23.41 -12.42
CA SER A 157 -4.75 24.50 -13.31
C SER A 157 -6.15 24.94 -12.92
N PRO A 158 -6.38 26.24 -12.65
CA PRO A 158 -7.73 26.76 -12.41
C PRO A 158 -8.69 26.54 -13.59
N ALA A 159 -8.19 26.41 -14.82
CA ALA A 159 -9.02 26.28 -16.02
C ALA A 159 -9.42 24.83 -16.34
N THR A 160 -8.60 23.85 -15.98
CA THR A 160 -8.74 22.44 -16.42
C THR A 160 -8.61 21.43 -15.29
N MET A 161 -8.51 21.90 -14.04
CA MET A 161 -8.06 21.16 -12.84
C MET A 161 -6.59 20.72 -12.92
N ILE A 162 -6.15 20.19 -14.07
CA ILE A 162 -4.80 19.68 -14.31
C ILE A 162 -4.26 20.21 -15.64
N THR A 163 -2.97 20.58 -15.67
CA THR A 163 -2.22 20.93 -16.89
C THR A 163 -0.81 20.29 -16.85
N VAL A 164 -0.10 20.36 -17.96
CA VAL A 164 1.31 19.94 -18.05
C VAL A 164 2.20 21.02 -17.44
N GLY A 165 3.16 20.62 -16.61
CA GLY A 165 4.17 21.52 -16.03
C GLY A 165 5.32 21.85 -16.98
N ASP A 166 6.40 22.43 -16.45
CA ASP A 166 7.59 22.73 -17.26
C ASP A 166 8.41 21.47 -17.50
N LEU A 167 8.32 20.94 -18.72
CA LEU A 167 9.03 19.73 -19.15
C LEU A 167 10.55 19.91 -19.23
N SER A 168 11.04 21.15 -19.24
CA SER A 168 12.48 21.45 -19.27
C SER A 168 13.08 21.56 -17.87
N SER A 169 12.25 21.54 -16.83
CA SER A 169 12.70 21.60 -15.44
C SER A 169 13.54 20.38 -15.07
N LEU A 170 14.50 20.57 -14.17
CA LEU A 170 15.36 19.50 -13.68
C LEU A 170 14.54 18.35 -13.08
N GLU A 171 13.52 18.68 -12.29
CA GLU A 171 12.62 17.73 -11.63
C GLU A 171 11.89 16.84 -12.64
N CYS A 172 11.37 17.44 -13.73
CA CYS A 172 10.67 16.70 -14.77
C CYS A 172 11.59 15.77 -15.55
N VAL A 173 12.77 16.27 -15.94
CA VAL A 173 13.74 15.47 -16.71
C VAL A 173 14.25 14.29 -15.87
N LEU A 174 14.63 14.55 -14.61
CA LEU A 174 15.13 13.51 -13.70
C LEU A 174 14.04 12.54 -13.25
N GLY A 175 12.82 13.02 -13.01
CA GLY A 175 11.66 12.18 -12.71
C GLY A 175 11.30 11.25 -13.87
N ALA A 176 11.26 11.78 -15.09
CA ALA A 176 11.02 10.99 -16.30
C ALA A 176 12.15 9.98 -16.55
N LEU A 177 13.42 10.39 -16.39
CA LEU A 177 14.57 9.50 -16.48
C LEU A 177 14.44 8.34 -15.49
N GLY A 178 14.09 8.64 -14.24
CA GLY A 178 13.88 7.63 -13.20
C GLY A 178 12.79 6.64 -13.61
N PHE A 179 11.63 7.13 -14.06
CA PHE A 179 10.56 6.27 -14.57
C PHE A 179 11.04 5.32 -15.68
N PHE A 180 11.75 5.83 -16.69
CA PHE A 180 12.24 5.00 -17.79
C PHE A 180 13.29 3.97 -17.32
N ILE A 181 14.20 4.34 -16.43
CA ILE A 181 15.16 3.39 -15.83
C ILE A 181 14.41 2.23 -15.16
N ILE A 182 13.39 2.54 -14.35
CA ILE A 182 12.59 1.52 -13.64
C ILE A 182 11.93 0.59 -14.65
N VAL A 183 11.19 1.12 -15.62
CA VAL A 183 10.45 0.29 -16.58
C VAL A 183 11.38 -0.56 -17.43
N ILE A 184 12.51 0.00 -17.90
CA ILE A 184 13.49 -0.74 -18.70
C ILE A 184 14.09 -1.89 -17.88
N LEU A 185 14.57 -1.61 -16.66
CA LEU A 185 15.19 -2.65 -15.82
C LEU A 185 14.18 -3.70 -15.37
N ALA A 186 12.97 -3.28 -14.98
CA ALA A 186 11.89 -4.17 -14.60
C ALA A 186 11.44 -5.08 -15.75
N SER A 187 11.35 -4.54 -16.98
CA SER A 187 11.03 -5.33 -18.18
C SER A 187 12.07 -6.41 -18.49
N ARG A 188 13.31 -6.21 -18.04
CA ARG A 188 14.41 -7.18 -18.15
C ARG A 188 14.47 -8.16 -16.97
N GLY A 189 13.50 -8.12 -16.05
CA GLY A 189 13.43 -8.99 -14.89
C GLY A 189 14.37 -8.60 -13.75
N ILE A 190 14.89 -7.37 -13.73
CA ILE A 190 15.78 -6.89 -12.65
C ILE A 190 14.92 -6.42 -11.47
N HIS A 191 14.92 -7.20 -10.40
CA HIS A 191 14.11 -6.96 -9.20
C HIS A 191 14.46 -5.68 -8.43
N SER A 192 15.70 -5.19 -8.55
CA SER A 192 16.18 -3.97 -7.90
C SER A 192 16.00 -2.68 -8.74
N ALA A 193 15.18 -2.73 -9.80
CA ALA A 193 14.98 -1.63 -10.75
C ALA A 193 14.67 -0.28 -10.07
N VAL A 194 13.77 -0.29 -9.08
CA VAL A 194 13.36 0.92 -8.34
C VAL A 194 14.53 1.51 -7.54
N LEU A 195 15.25 0.67 -6.79
CA LEU A 195 16.40 1.11 -6.01
C LEU A 195 17.52 1.67 -6.90
N ILE A 196 17.82 0.99 -8.02
CA ILE A 196 18.84 1.44 -8.98
C ILE A 196 18.46 2.81 -9.54
N SER A 197 17.19 3.00 -9.93
CA SER A 197 16.70 4.29 -10.42
C SER A 197 16.88 5.39 -9.39
N ILE A 198 16.42 5.17 -8.14
CA ILE A 198 16.56 6.17 -7.07
C ILE A 198 18.04 6.53 -6.88
N ALA A 199 18.94 5.53 -6.84
CA ALA A 199 20.37 5.77 -6.68
C ALA A 199 20.97 6.56 -7.85
N VAL A 200 20.62 6.21 -9.10
CA VAL A 200 21.13 6.91 -10.29
C VAL A 200 20.64 8.35 -10.35
N VAL A 201 19.34 8.58 -10.14
CA VAL A 201 18.76 9.93 -10.20
C VAL A 201 19.31 10.80 -9.06
N THR A 202 19.40 10.25 -7.85
CA THR A 202 20.00 10.95 -6.69
C THR A 202 21.47 11.27 -6.93
N ALA A 203 22.24 10.36 -7.55
CA ALA A 203 23.64 10.63 -7.87
C ALA A 203 23.80 11.75 -8.91
N ILE A 204 22.97 11.77 -9.95
CA ILE A 204 22.98 12.85 -10.95
C ILE A 204 22.62 14.18 -10.29
N ALA A 205 21.58 14.21 -9.46
CA ALA A 205 21.19 15.41 -8.71
C ALA A 205 22.31 15.92 -7.78
N ALA A 206 23.01 15.01 -7.10
CA ALA A 206 24.16 15.37 -6.26
C ALA A 206 25.32 15.96 -7.09
N LEU A 207 25.60 15.43 -8.29
CA LEU A 207 26.61 15.98 -9.20
C LEU A 207 26.23 17.36 -9.75
N MET A 208 24.94 17.66 -9.83
CA MET A 208 24.41 18.96 -10.23
C MET A 208 24.38 19.98 -9.08
N GLY A 209 24.72 19.56 -7.86
CA GLY A 209 24.76 20.42 -6.67
C GLY A 209 23.40 20.63 -6.01
N ASP A 210 22.39 19.84 -6.34
CA ASP A 210 21.01 19.97 -5.83
C ASP A 210 20.81 19.25 -4.48
N ILE A 211 21.78 18.43 -4.06
CA ILE A 211 21.69 17.60 -2.85
C ILE A 211 22.90 17.85 -1.95
N GLU A 212 22.62 18.14 -0.68
CA GLU A 212 23.65 18.19 0.36
C GLU A 212 23.99 16.78 0.86
N TYR A 213 25.28 16.48 0.94
CA TYR A 213 25.75 15.21 1.48
C TYR A 213 25.62 15.18 3.01
N THR A 214 24.76 14.30 3.51
CA THR A 214 24.45 14.17 4.95
C THR A 214 25.16 13.00 5.64
N GLY A 215 25.95 12.21 4.90
CA GLY A 215 26.67 11.04 5.40
C GLY A 215 26.17 9.72 4.80
N ILE A 216 26.72 8.59 5.27
CA ILE A 216 26.33 7.24 4.82
C ILE A 216 25.68 6.45 5.96
N VAL A 217 26.27 6.50 7.15
CA VAL A 217 25.81 5.76 8.33
C VAL A 217 25.65 6.73 9.50
N SER A 218 24.52 6.64 10.19
CA SER A 218 24.30 7.35 11.45
C SER A 218 23.57 6.48 12.46
N MET A 219 23.52 6.93 13.71
CA MET A 219 22.54 6.40 14.65
C MET A 219 21.12 6.70 14.14
N PRO A 220 20.15 5.80 14.41
CA PRO A 220 18.76 6.03 14.07
C PRO A 220 18.27 7.39 14.61
N PRO A 221 17.62 8.23 13.78
CA PRO A 221 16.94 9.43 14.24
C PRO A 221 15.92 9.16 15.35
N SER A 222 15.65 10.16 16.19
CA SER A 222 14.62 10.04 17.23
C SER A 222 13.23 9.88 16.61
N ILE A 223 12.45 8.95 17.14
CA ILE A 223 11.03 8.75 16.77
C ILE A 223 10.06 9.40 17.76
N SER A 224 10.56 10.18 18.72
CA SER A 224 9.75 10.78 19.80
C SER A 224 8.60 11.65 19.30
N ASN A 225 8.77 12.27 18.13
CA ASN A 225 7.80 13.24 17.59
C ASN A 225 6.69 12.58 16.76
N THR A 226 6.75 11.27 16.54
CA THR A 226 5.76 10.52 15.76
C THR A 226 5.18 9.34 16.55
N PHE A 227 5.98 8.73 17.43
CA PHE A 227 5.57 7.57 18.21
C PHE A 227 4.55 7.98 19.28
N GLY A 228 3.33 7.42 19.22
CA GLY A 228 2.30 7.64 20.24
C GLY A 228 1.59 9.00 20.18
N GLU A 229 1.93 9.86 19.22
CA GLU A 229 1.38 11.21 19.04
C GLU A 229 0.01 11.23 18.34
N LEU A 230 -0.74 10.13 18.36
CA LEU A 230 -2.06 10.04 17.72
C LEU A 230 -3.18 10.57 18.60
N ASP A 231 -4.12 11.29 17.99
CA ASP A 231 -5.31 11.79 18.68
C ASP A 231 -6.48 10.81 18.55
N LEU A 232 -6.64 9.96 19.56
CA LEU A 232 -7.71 8.97 19.62
C LEU A 232 -9.10 9.57 19.88
N ALA A 233 -9.16 10.69 20.58
CA ALA A 233 -10.43 11.30 20.95
C ALA A 233 -10.98 12.15 19.80
N GLY A 234 -10.13 13.00 19.21
CA GLY A 234 -10.48 13.81 18.05
C GLY A 234 -10.78 12.98 16.79
N SER A 235 -10.20 11.78 16.68
CA SER A 235 -10.49 10.88 15.55
C SER A 235 -11.84 10.17 15.61
N LEU A 236 -12.54 10.17 16.76
CA LEU A 236 -13.88 9.59 16.90
C LEU A 236 -15.02 10.56 16.54
N ASP A 237 -14.71 11.65 15.83
CA ASP A 237 -15.72 12.53 15.26
C ASP A 237 -16.61 11.76 14.27
N VAL A 238 -17.92 12.05 14.30
CA VAL A 238 -18.91 11.48 13.39
C VAL A 238 -18.54 11.74 11.93
N ALA A 239 -17.94 12.89 11.64
CA ALA A 239 -17.47 13.23 10.28
C ALA A 239 -16.34 12.31 9.79
N LEU A 240 -15.54 11.75 10.70
CA LEU A 240 -14.40 10.87 10.39
C LEU A 240 -14.75 9.38 10.40
N MET A 241 -15.96 9.00 10.84
CA MET A 241 -16.41 7.60 10.85
C MET A 241 -16.37 6.95 9.47
N GLY A 242 -16.70 7.71 8.42
CA GLY A 242 -16.59 7.24 7.03
C GLY A 242 -15.14 6.96 6.62
N VAL A 243 -14.19 7.75 7.12
CA VAL A 243 -12.75 7.58 6.86
C VAL A 243 -12.22 6.36 7.59
N ILE A 244 -12.57 6.18 8.87
CA ILE A 244 -12.24 4.98 9.67
C ILE A 244 -12.71 3.71 8.95
N PHE A 245 -13.97 3.72 8.50
CA PHE A 245 -14.55 2.59 7.77
C PHE A 245 -13.83 2.35 6.44
N SER A 246 -13.47 3.41 5.72
CA SER A 246 -12.73 3.31 4.45
C SER A 246 -11.33 2.73 4.65
N PHE A 247 -10.59 3.16 5.67
CA PHE A 247 -9.30 2.55 6.02
C PHE A 247 -9.44 1.06 6.32
N ALA A 248 -10.42 0.68 7.14
CA ALA A 248 -10.66 -0.72 7.49
C ALA A 248 -11.00 -1.58 6.26
N LEU A 249 -11.85 -1.06 5.37
CA LEU A 249 -12.30 -1.76 4.17
C LEU A 249 -11.22 -1.85 3.09
N VAL A 250 -10.46 -0.77 2.84
CA VAL A 250 -9.35 -0.80 1.89
C VAL A 250 -8.23 -1.72 2.39
N SER A 251 -7.88 -1.63 3.68
CA SER A 251 -6.92 -2.54 4.33
C SER A 251 -7.34 -3.99 4.20
N LEU A 252 -8.64 -4.28 4.37
CA LEU A 252 -9.17 -5.62 4.17
C LEU A 252 -8.83 -6.19 2.80
N PHE A 253 -9.09 -5.43 1.75
CA PHE A 253 -8.89 -5.91 0.38
C PHE A 253 -7.44 -5.99 -0.01
N ASP A 254 -6.66 -4.97 0.32
CA ASP A 254 -5.27 -4.88 -0.06
C ASP A 254 -4.46 -6.03 0.56
N SER A 255 -4.60 -6.20 1.87
CA SER A 255 -3.89 -7.24 2.59
C SER A 255 -4.34 -8.64 2.17
N SER A 256 -5.65 -8.90 2.09
CA SER A 256 -6.13 -10.23 1.75
C SER A 256 -5.94 -10.57 0.27
N GLY A 257 -6.11 -9.61 -0.64
CA GLY A 257 -5.82 -9.78 -2.07
C GLY A 257 -4.35 -10.12 -2.29
N THR A 258 -3.46 -9.39 -1.63
CA THR A 258 -2.02 -9.62 -1.74
C THR A 258 -1.58 -10.95 -1.14
N MET A 259 -2.08 -11.31 0.05
CA MET A 259 -1.78 -12.63 0.63
C MET A 259 -2.23 -13.77 -0.29
N ILE A 260 -3.42 -13.67 -0.87
CA ILE A 260 -3.92 -14.67 -1.85
C ILE A 260 -3.00 -14.70 -3.07
N GLY A 261 -2.65 -13.55 -3.66
CA GLY A 261 -1.82 -13.48 -4.85
C GLY A 261 -0.40 -14.03 -4.65
N VAL A 262 0.22 -13.75 -3.49
CA VAL A 262 1.55 -14.30 -3.15
C VAL A 262 1.47 -15.80 -2.88
N THR A 263 0.47 -16.25 -2.11
CA THR A 263 0.32 -17.68 -1.78
C THR A 263 -0.10 -18.52 -2.98
N GLU A 264 -0.80 -17.94 -3.95
CA GLU A 264 -1.13 -18.60 -5.22
C GLU A 264 0.14 -18.89 -6.01
N LYS A 265 1.09 -17.94 -6.06
CA LYS A 265 2.42 -18.17 -6.66
C LYS A 265 3.27 -19.20 -5.92
N CYS A 266 3.02 -19.43 -4.63
CA CYS A 266 3.62 -20.53 -3.89
C CYS A 266 3.01 -21.91 -4.22
N GLY A 267 1.83 -21.94 -4.84
CA GLY A 267 1.03 -23.15 -5.02
C GLY A 267 0.31 -23.59 -3.73
N PHE A 268 0.10 -22.68 -2.78
CA PHE A 268 -0.53 -22.98 -1.48
C PHE A 268 -2.05 -22.76 -1.46
N THR A 269 -2.57 -22.07 -2.47
CA THR A 269 -3.96 -21.60 -2.48
C THR A 269 -4.90 -22.63 -3.10
N ASP A 270 -6.02 -22.91 -2.44
CA ASP A 270 -7.09 -23.74 -3.01
C ASP A 270 -7.96 -22.94 -4.00
N LYS A 271 -8.85 -23.62 -4.75
CA LYS A 271 -9.77 -22.97 -5.71
C LYS A 271 -10.71 -21.92 -5.08
N ARG A 272 -10.76 -21.85 -3.74
CA ARG A 272 -11.59 -20.91 -2.97
C ARG A 272 -10.75 -19.78 -2.35
N GLY A 273 -9.46 -19.68 -2.66
CA GLY A 273 -8.59 -18.63 -2.13
C GLY A 273 -8.07 -18.90 -0.70
N ARG A 274 -8.24 -20.11 -0.16
CA ARG A 274 -7.75 -20.45 1.18
C ARG A 274 -6.32 -20.99 1.11
N PHE A 275 -5.50 -20.60 2.08
CA PHE A 275 -4.10 -21.02 2.19
C PHE A 275 -3.75 -21.46 3.62
N PRO A 276 -2.65 -22.22 3.81
CA PRO A 276 -2.23 -22.68 5.14
C PRO A 276 -2.01 -21.53 6.10
N ARG A 277 -2.44 -21.70 7.35
CA ARG A 277 -2.27 -20.70 8.42
C ARG A 277 -2.83 -19.31 8.11
N MET A 278 -3.86 -19.24 7.27
CA MET A 278 -4.55 -17.99 6.93
C MET A 278 -4.98 -17.19 8.17
N LYS A 279 -5.58 -17.82 9.18
CA LYS A 279 -5.98 -17.11 10.41
C LYS A 279 -4.79 -16.42 11.09
N GLN A 280 -3.65 -17.12 11.21
CA GLN A 280 -2.44 -16.57 11.80
C GLN A 280 -1.90 -15.40 10.98
N ALA A 281 -1.84 -15.54 9.66
CA ALA A 281 -1.37 -14.49 8.76
C ALA A 281 -2.23 -13.23 8.87
N LEU A 282 -3.56 -13.38 8.84
CA LEU A 282 -4.49 -12.27 8.97
C LEU A 282 -4.44 -11.61 10.35
N MET A 283 -4.25 -12.39 11.43
CA MET A 283 -4.07 -11.82 12.78
C MET A 283 -2.75 -11.06 12.91
N THR A 284 -1.66 -11.60 12.36
CA THR A 284 -0.36 -10.92 12.37
C THR A 284 -0.44 -9.60 11.61
N ASP A 285 -1.01 -9.62 10.41
CA ASP A 285 -1.32 -8.45 9.61
C ASP A 285 -2.07 -7.39 10.42
N SER A 286 -3.27 -7.69 10.93
CA SER A 286 -4.06 -6.71 11.68
C SER A 286 -3.38 -6.21 12.96
N ALA A 287 -2.70 -7.09 13.71
CA ALA A 287 -1.96 -6.67 14.90
C ALA A 287 -0.82 -5.72 14.55
N THR A 288 -0.08 -6.00 13.47
CA THR A 288 0.99 -5.12 13.00
C THR A 288 0.46 -3.81 12.46
N SER A 289 -0.74 -3.78 11.87
CA SER A 289 -1.38 -2.52 11.47
C SER A 289 -1.74 -1.65 12.68
N VAL A 290 -2.27 -2.24 13.75
CA VAL A 290 -2.58 -1.51 14.99
C VAL A 290 -1.31 -0.95 15.64
N VAL A 291 -0.27 -1.78 15.74
CA VAL A 291 1.03 -1.36 16.28
C VAL A 291 1.66 -0.29 15.38
N GLY A 292 1.57 -0.42 14.06
CA GLY A 292 2.09 0.55 13.10
C GLY A 292 1.41 1.91 13.24
N ALA A 293 0.07 1.93 13.28
CA ALA A 293 -0.71 3.13 13.54
C ALA A 293 -0.30 3.81 14.84
N TYR A 294 -0.10 3.02 15.90
CA TYR A 294 0.36 3.54 17.18
C TYR A 294 1.78 4.13 17.12
N MET A 295 2.68 3.51 16.37
CA MET A 295 4.06 3.97 16.20
C MET A 295 4.20 5.20 15.30
N GLY A 296 3.12 5.67 14.66
CA GLY A 296 3.14 6.82 13.76
C GLY A 296 3.45 6.46 12.31
N THR A 297 3.01 5.28 11.84
CA THR A 297 2.93 4.96 10.40
C THR A 297 1.52 4.55 10.03
N SER A 298 1.17 4.57 8.74
CA SER A 298 -0.11 4.03 8.32
C SER A 298 -0.20 2.50 8.49
N THR A 299 -1.39 1.96 8.20
CA THR A 299 -1.70 0.53 8.18
C THR A 299 -0.62 -0.30 7.49
N VAL A 300 -0.07 -1.28 8.20
CA VAL A 300 0.82 -2.31 7.66
C VAL A 300 -0.01 -3.34 6.89
N THR A 301 0.48 -3.78 5.73
CA THR A 301 -0.18 -4.74 4.83
C THR A 301 0.83 -5.76 4.29
N ALA A 302 0.32 -6.83 3.68
CA ALA A 302 1.11 -7.76 2.87
C ALA A 302 1.56 -7.11 1.57
N TYR A 303 2.84 -7.29 1.23
CA TYR A 303 3.45 -6.73 0.02
C TYR A 303 3.48 -7.75 -1.13
N ILE A 304 3.03 -7.33 -2.31
CA ILE A 304 2.94 -8.18 -3.51
C ILE A 304 4.33 -8.49 -4.09
N GLU A 305 5.30 -7.64 -3.77
CA GLU A 305 6.73 -7.77 -4.00
C GLU A 305 7.30 -9.07 -3.43
N SER A 306 6.69 -9.60 -2.37
CA SER A 306 7.00 -10.94 -1.84
C SER A 306 6.91 -12.03 -2.91
N SER A 307 6.12 -11.81 -3.96
CA SER A 307 6.06 -12.72 -5.09
C SER A 307 7.38 -12.89 -5.86
N ALA A 308 8.27 -11.90 -5.82
CA ALA A 308 9.61 -12.02 -6.41
C ALA A 308 10.49 -12.98 -5.59
N GLY A 309 10.48 -12.89 -4.26
CA GLY A 309 11.16 -13.87 -3.40
C GLY A 309 10.56 -15.27 -3.53
N VAL A 310 9.23 -15.37 -3.68
CA VAL A 310 8.56 -16.64 -3.99
C VAL A 310 9.02 -17.20 -5.34
N ALA A 311 9.19 -16.35 -6.36
CA ALA A 311 9.74 -16.77 -7.66
C ALA A 311 11.20 -17.23 -7.56
N ALA A 312 11.99 -16.63 -6.65
CA ALA A 312 13.36 -17.05 -6.32
C ALA A 312 13.44 -18.34 -5.47
N GLY A 313 12.29 -18.97 -5.16
CA GLY A 313 12.23 -20.26 -4.44
C GLY A 313 11.84 -20.14 -2.96
N GLY A 314 11.54 -18.95 -2.45
CA GLY A 314 11.05 -18.75 -1.08
C GLY A 314 9.69 -19.43 -0.86
N ARG A 315 9.58 -20.22 0.21
CA ARG A 315 8.37 -20.98 0.54
C ARG A 315 7.98 -20.90 2.01
N THR A 316 8.85 -20.40 2.88
CA THR A 316 8.60 -20.39 4.33
C THR A 316 8.74 -19.02 4.95
N GLY A 317 8.41 -18.93 6.23
CA GLY A 317 8.59 -17.72 7.04
C GLY A 317 10.05 -17.26 7.19
N LEU A 318 11.03 -18.11 6.86
CA LEU A 318 12.44 -17.71 6.89
C LEU A 318 12.72 -16.59 5.88
N THR A 319 12.10 -16.66 4.70
CA THR A 319 12.13 -15.59 3.68
C THR A 319 11.67 -14.25 4.28
N ALA A 320 10.55 -14.24 5.00
CA ALA A 320 10.01 -13.03 5.63
C ALA A 320 10.93 -12.51 6.75
N ILE A 321 11.46 -13.39 7.60
CA ILE A 321 12.40 -13.00 8.68
C ILE A 321 13.65 -12.35 8.10
N VAL A 322 14.23 -12.90 7.03
CA VAL A 322 15.41 -12.32 6.37
C VAL A 322 15.11 -10.91 5.87
N ALA A 323 13.96 -10.70 5.21
CA ALA A 323 13.55 -9.36 4.79
C ALA A 323 13.39 -8.40 5.98
N GLY A 324 12.77 -8.87 7.08
CA GLY A 324 12.62 -8.08 8.30
C GLY A 324 13.95 -7.69 8.96
N LEU A 325 14.93 -8.60 8.99
CA LEU A 325 16.27 -8.32 9.49
C LEU A 325 17.00 -7.28 8.62
N LEU A 326 16.82 -7.35 7.30
CA LEU A 326 17.38 -6.35 6.39
C LEU A 326 16.78 -4.96 6.64
N PHE A 327 15.48 -4.84 6.95
CA PHE A 327 14.88 -3.56 7.36
C PHE A 327 15.51 -2.98 8.63
N ILE A 328 15.90 -3.82 9.60
CA ILE A 328 16.63 -3.34 10.80
C ILE A 328 17.98 -2.77 10.39
N LEU A 329 18.69 -3.42 9.47
CA LEU A 329 19.99 -2.94 8.98
C LEU A 329 19.85 -1.61 8.23
N VAL A 330 18.77 -1.40 7.48
CA VAL A 330 18.52 -0.16 6.73
C VAL A 330 18.44 1.06 7.65
N ILE A 331 17.98 0.91 8.89
CA ILE A 331 17.81 2.03 9.83
C ILE A 331 19.13 2.82 10.00
N PHE A 332 20.27 2.13 9.99
CA PHE A 332 21.59 2.75 10.14
C PHE A 332 22.02 3.57 8.92
N PHE A 333 21.33 3.42 7.79
CA PHE A 333 21.56 4.16 6.54
C PHE A 333 20.58 5.34 6.38
N SER A 334 20.00 5.85 7.47
CA SER A 334 19.10 7.01 7.43
C SER A 334 19.65 8.25 6.72
N PRO A 335 20.97 8.60 6.78
CA PRO A 335 21.47 9.77 6.05
C PRO A 335 21.27 9.64 4.54
N LEU A 336 21.46 8.44 4.00
CA LEU A 336 21.25 8.18 2.57
C LEU A 336 19.80 8.42 2.14
N ALA A 337 18.82 8.11 3.01
CA ALA A 337 17.42 8.37 2.72
C ALA A 337 17.06 9.85 2.76
N ALA A 338 17.69 10.62 3.67
CA ALA A 338 17.51 12.06 3.75
C ALA A 338 18.04 12.81 2.51
N MET A 339 18.99 12.22 1.79
CA MET A 339 19.55 12.78 0.55
C MET A 339 18.64 12.60 -0.67
N VAL A 340 17.60 11.77 -0.61
CA VAL A 340 16.81 11.42 -1.80
C VAL A 340 15.72 12.47 -2.07
N PRO A 341 15.79 13.20 -3.19
CA PRO A 341 14.81 14.23 -3.52
C PRO A 341 13.47 13.62 -3.96
N GLY A 342 12.39 14.40 -3.88
CA GLY A 342 11.03 13.99 -4.24
C GLY A 342 10.91 13.43 -5.66
N TYR A 343 11.51 14.12 -6.63
CA TYR A 343 11.48 13.74 -8.04
C TYR A 343 12.24 12.43 -8.33
N ALA A 344 13.22 12.02 -7.51
CA ALA A 344 13.93 10.73 -7.68
C ALA A 344 13.03 9.52 -7.38
N VAL A 345 11.98 9.74 -6.59
CA VAL A 345 11.03 8.73 -6.15
C VAL A 345 9.74 8.75 -6.98
N ALA A 346 9.48 9.84 -7.71
CA ALA A 346 8.34 9.98 -8.61
C ALA A 346 8.16 8.80 -9.57
N GLY A 347 9.25 8.36 -10.21
CA GLY A 347 9.20 7.20 -11.12
C GLY A 347 8.77 5.90 -10.44
N ALA A 348 9.10 5.72 -9.15
CA ALA A 348 8.70 4.57 -8.37
C ALA A 348 7.18 4.58 -8.12
N LEU A 349 6.62 5.74 -7.77
CA LEU A 349 5.17 5.92 -7.59
C LEU A 349 4.39 5.59 -8.87
N VAL A 350 4.86 6.10 -10.02
CA VAL A 350 4.25 5.80 -11.32
C VAL A 350 4.32 4.30 -11.64
N TYR A 351 5.47 3.66 -11.38
CA TYR A 351 5.64 2.23 -11.60
C TYR A 351 4.74 1.37 -10.71
N VAL A 352 4.58 1.73 -9.43
CA VAL A 352 3.62 1.07 -8.52
C VAL A 352 2.20 1.21 -9.06
N GLY A 353 1.83 2.40 -9.55
CA GLY A 353 0.54 2.62 -10.20
C GLY A 353 0.32 1.71 -11.40
N ILE A 354 1.32 1.53 -12.27
CA ILE A 354 1.24 0.60 -13.41
C ILE A 354 0.99 -0.84 -12.94
N LEU A 355 1.72 -1.31 -11.92
CA LEU A 355 1.54 -2.67 -11.40
C LEU A 355 0.14 -2.88 -10.84
N MET A 356 -0.38 -1.93 -10.06
CA MET A 356 -1.72 -2.03 -9.47
C MET A 356 -2.83 -1.90 -10.52
N SER A 357 -2.70 -0.97 -11.48
CA SER A 357 -3.69 -0.79 -12.55
C SER A 357 -3.72 -1.94 -13.56
N SER A 358 -2.66 -2.76 -13.63
CA SER A 358 -2.65 -3.96 -14.48
C SER A 358 -3.74 -4.97 -14.13
N GLU A 359 -4.24 -4.94 -12.89
CA GLU A 359 -5.34 -5.77 -12.43
C GLU A 359 -6.65 -5.50 -13.20
N LEU A 360 -6.85 -4.28 -13.72
CA LEU A 360 -8.01 -3.94 -14.55
C LEU A 360 -8.14 -4.87 -15.78
N ALA A 361 -7.02 -5.40 -16.29
CA ALA A 361 -7.02 -6.34 -17.40
C ALA A 361 -7.73 -7.69 -17.07
N LYS A 362 -7.95 -8.00 -15.78
CA LYS A 362 -8.64 -9.22 -15.33
C LYS A 362 -10.17 -9.09 -15.27
N ILE A 363 -10.70 -7.90 -15.56
CA ILE A 363 -12.14 -7.63 -15.61
C ILE A 363 -12.71 -8.17 -16.92
N ASP A 364 -13.90 -8.76 -16.87
CA ASP A 364 -14.62 -9.11 -18.09
C ASP A 364 -15.18 -7.86 -18.76
N GLY A 365 -14.48 -7.38 -19.79
CA GLY A 365 -14.90 -6.21 -20.57
C GLY A 365 -16.20 -6.39 -21.36
N LYS A 366 -16.74 -7.62 -21.45
CA LYS A 366 -18.01 -7.88 -22.15
C LYS A 366 -19.23 -7.62 -21.26
N ASP A 367 -19.08 -7.76 -19.94
CA ASP A 367 -20.16 -7.52 -18.99
C ASP A 367 -20.07 -6.10 -18.43
N LEU A 368 -20.95 -5.21 -18.89
CA LEU A 368 -21.05 -3.84 -18.38
C LEU A 368 -21.41 -3.77 -16.90
N THR A 369 -22.09 -4.79 -16.36
CA THR A 369 -22.45 -4.85 -14.93
C THR A 369 -21.26 -5.14 -14.02
N GLU A 370 -20.12 -5.56 -14.59
CA GLU A 370 -18.85 -5.77 -13.87
C GLU A 370 -17.80 -4.73 -14.26
N SER A 371 -17.71 -4.36 -15.54
CA SER A 371 -16.71 -3.41 -16.01
C SER A 371 -16.98 -1.97 -15.61
N ALA A 372 -18.24 -1.51 -15.62
CA ALA A 372 -18.55 -0.14 -15.23
C ALA A 372 -18.30 0.14 -13.74
N PRO A 373 -18.71 -0.71 -12.77
CA PRO A 373 -18.38 -0.48 -11.36
C PRO A 373 -16.87 -0.42 -11.12
N ALA A 374 -16.10 -1.34 -11.71
CA ALA A 374 -14.65 -1.35 -11.54
C ALA A 374 -13.98 -0.12 -12.16
N PHE A 375 -14.41 0.31 -13.35
CA PHE A 375 -13.91 1.52 -13.99
C PHE A 375 -14.22 2.78 -13.18
N ILE A 376 -15.47 2.94 -12.73
CA ILE A 376 -15.88 4.08 -11.90
C ILE A 376 -15.10 4.11 -10.59
N THR A 377 -14.94 2.96 -9.93
CA THR A 377 -14.06 2.86 -8.75
C THR A 377 -12.65 3.32 -9.06
N ALA A 378 -12.08 2.87 -10.18
CA ALA A 378 -10.69 3.17 -10.51
C ALA A 378 -10.47 4.65 -10.84
N VAL A 379 -11.36 5.26 -11.62
CA VAL A 379 -11.18 6.61 -12.17
C VAL A 379 -11.64 7.70 -11.21
N MET A 380 -12.66 7.44 -10.38
CA MET A 380 -13.13 8.45 -9.42
C MET A 380 -12.06 8.81 -8.40
N MET A 381 -11.22 7.86 -7.95
CA MET A 381 -10.18 8.12 -6.95
C MET A 381 -9.18 9.21 -7.36
N PRO A 382 -8.49 9.14 -8.52
CA PRO A 382 -7.60 10.20 -8.96
C PRO A 382 -8.36 11.50 -9.29
N PHE A 383 -9.58 11.42 -9.83
CA PHE A 383 -10.31 12.61 -10.27
C PHE A 383 -10.93 13.43 -9.14
N THR A 384 -11.33 12.77 -8.05
CA THR A 384 -11.81 13.46 -6.84
C THR A 384 -10.74 13.59 -5.77
N PHE A 385 -9.54 13.06 -6.03
CA PHE A 385 -8.44 12.96 -5.07
C PHE A 385 -8.86 12.30 -3.73
N SER A 386 -9.87 11.41 -3.80
CA SER A 386 -10.47 10.76 -2.63
C SER A 386 -10.79 9.30 -2.89
N ILE A 387 -10.14 8.43 -2.11
CA ILE A 387 -10.37 6.98 -2.17
C ILE A 387 -11.77 6.63 -1.66
N THR A 388 -12.24 7.30 -0.59
CA THR A 388 -13.60 7.11 -0.05
C THR A 388 -14.66 7.30 -1.13
N GLU A 389 -14.53 8.38 -1.92
CA GLU A 389 -15.44 8.71 -3.01
C GLU A 389 -15.42 7.66 -4.12
N GLY A 390 -14.23 7.20 -4.51
CA GLY A 390 -14.10 6.14 -5.52
C GLY A 390 -14.66 4.79 -5.07
N VAL A 391 -14.40 4.39 -3.83
CA VAL A 391 -14.98 3.17 -3.24
C VAL A 391 -16.50 3.28 -3.22
N ALA A 392 -17.03 4.39 -2.68
CA ALA A 392 -18.46 4.64 -2.57
C ALA A 392 -19.16 4.57 -3.93
N ALA A 393 -18.66 5.31 -4.92
CA ALA A 393 -19.18 5.32 -6.28
C ALA A 393 -19.15 3.91 -6.89
N GLY A 394 -18.12 3.12 -6.61
CA GLY A 394 -18.00 1.72 -7.00
C GLY A 394 -19.12 0.83 -6.49
N PHE A 395 -19.30 0.80 -5.18
CA PHE A 395 -20.33 -0.01 -4.53
C PHE A 395 -21.74 0.38 -4.99
N ILE A 396 -22.00 1.69 -5.10
CA ILE A 396 -23.28 2.21 -5.60
C ILE A 396 -23.50 1.79 -7.05
N THR A 397 -22.52 1.99 -7.93
CA THR A 397 -22.61 1.61 -9.34
C THR A 397 -22.86 0.11 -9.52
N TYR A 398 -22.19 -0.74 -8.73
CA TYR A 398 -22.42 -2.18 -8.75
C TYR A 398 -23.86 -2.53 -8.38
N CYS A 399 -24.36 -2.00 -7.25
CA CYS A 399 -25.71 -2.28 -6.79
C CYS A 399 -26.76 -1.77 -7.79
N VAL A 400 -26.61 -0.55 -8.30
CA VAL A 400 -27.56 0.06 -9.26
C VAL A 400 -27.59 -0.69 -10.59
N LEU A 401 -26.45 -1.13 -11.11
CA LEU A 401 -26.42 -1.86 -12.38
C LEU A 401 -26.99 -3.27 -12.25
N LYS A 402 -26.58 -4.03 -11.23
CA LYS A 402 -27.13 -5.39 -11.00
C LYS A 402 -28.64 -5.34 -10.72
N ALA A 403 -29.09 -4.30 -10.03
CA ALA A 403 -30.49 -3.97 -9.85
C ALA A 403 -31.19 -3.71 -11.20
N GLY A 404 -30.73 -2.70 -11.94
CA GLY A 404 -31.33 -2.28 -13.20
C GLY A 404 -31.34 -3.36 -14.30
N THR A 405 -30.39 -4.30 -14.28
CA THR A 405 -30.32 -5.41 -15.26
C THR A 405 -31.01 -6.69 -14.80
N ASN A 406 -31.85 -6.62 -13.75
CA ASN A 406 -32.59 -7.76 -13.21
C ASN A 406 -31.71 -8.90 -12.65
N ARG A 407 -30.48 -8.60 -12.24
CA ARG A 407 -29.51 -9.54 -11.62
C ARG A 407 -29.42 -9.36 -10.10
N TRP A 408 -30.52 -8.96 -9.45
CA TRP A 408 -30.60 -8.68 -8.02
C TRP A 408 -30.10 -9.82 -7.13
N ARG A 409 -30.22 -11.07 -7.58
CA ARG A 409 -29.77 -12.26 -6.84
C ARG A 409 -28.24 -12.35 -6.73
N GLU A 410 -27.49 -11.64 -7.57
CA GLU A 410 -26.03 -11.54 -7.48
C GLU A 410 -25.57 -10.49 -6.45
N ILE A 411 -26.49 -9.65 -5.95
CA ILE A 411 -26.17 -8.65 -4.94
C ILE A 411 -26.20 -9.32 -3.57
N HIS A 412 -25.01 -9.54 -3.01
CA HIS A 412 -24.91 -10.02 -1.66
C HIS A 412 -25.39 -8.94 -0.66
N PRO A 413 -26.15 -9.28 0.40
CA PRO A 413 -26.69 -8.30 1.35
C PRO A 413 -25.64 -7.37 1.96
N GLY A 414 -24.45 -7.88 2.28
CA GLY A 414 -23.35 -7.06 2.80
C GLY A 414 -22.91 -5.94 1.83
N VAL A 415 -22.90 -6.19 0.52
CA VAL A 415 -22.56 -5.19 -0.50
C VAL A 415 -23.64 -4.12 -0.60
N ALA A 416 -24.91 -4.55 -0.53
CA ALA A 416 -26.05 -3.63 -0.54
C ALA A 416 -26.07 -2.71 0.70
N ILE A 417 -25.76 -3.24 1.89
CA ILE A 417 -25.65 -2.46 3.11
C ILE A 417 -24.55 -1.40 2.98
N VAL A 418 -23.37 -1.79 2.49
CA VAL A 418 -22.26 -0.84 2.29
C VAL A 418 -22.63 0.24 1.28
N ALA A 419 -23.23 -0.12 0.14
CA ALA A 419 -23.71 0.86 -0.84
C ALA A 419 -24.75 1.82 -0.24
N LEU A 420 -25.69 1.30 0.55
CA LEU A 420 -26.72 2.11 1.21
C LEU A 420 -26.14 3.06 2.25
N LEU A 421 -25.14 2.61 3.03
CA LEU A 421 -24.41 3.47 3.97
C LEU A 421 -23.69 4.62 3.24
N PHE A 422 -23.07 4.35 2.09
CA PHE A 422 -22.45 5.40 1.28
C PHE A 422 -23.46 6.37 0.67
N ILE A 423 -24.64 5.88 0.24
CA ILE A 423 -25.72 6.77 -0.23
C ILE A 423 -26.19 7.68 0.91
N ILE A 424 -26.34 7.16 2.12
CA ILE A 424 -26.70 7.96 3.30
C ILE A 424 -25.61 8.99 3.60
N LYS A 425 -24.33 8.62 3.53
CA LYS A 425 -23.20 9.57 3.67
C LYS A 425 -23.34 10.73 2.68
N PHE A 426 -23.55 10.43 1.39
CA PHE A 426 -23.70 11.48 0.38
C PHE A 426 -24.93 12.36 0.57
N ALA A 427 -26.06 11.76 0.95
CA ALA A 427 -27.31 12.49 1.10
C ALA A 427 -27.35 13.36 2.36
N PHE A 428 -26.69 12.96 3.45
CA PHE A 428 -26.85 13.57 4.77
C PHE A 428 -25.58 14.16 5.37
N VAL A 429 -24.39 13.77 4.92
CA VAL A 429 -23.10 14.19 5.50
C VAL A 429 -22.33 15.09 4.54
N ASP A 430 -22.16 14.67 3.28
CA ASP A 430 -21.44 15.46 2.26
C ASP A 430 -22.36 16.40 1.47
N GLY A 431 -23.66 16.45 1.81
CA GLY A 431 -24.62 17.39 1.26
C GLY A 431 -24.30 18.80 1.76
N HIS A 432 -23.35 19.46 1.10
CA HIS A 432 -23.09 20.89 1.19
C HIS A 432 -23.81 21.64 0.07
#